data_AF-A0A9C8FUB1-F1
#
_entry.id   AF-A0A9C8FUB1-F1
#
_cell.length_a   1.000
_cell.length_b   1.000
_cell.length_c   1.000
_cell.angle_alpha   90.00
_cell.angle_beta   90.00
_cell.angle_gamma   90.00
#
_symmetry.space_group_name_H-M   'P 1'
#
loop_
_entity.id
_entity.type
_entity.pdbx_description
1 polymer ?
#
loop_
_entity_poly.entity_id
_entity_poly.type
_entity_poly.pdbx_seq_one_letter_code
_entity_poly.pdbx_strand_id
1 'polypeptide(L)'
;MFFPIKNRPNTIGIARQLDAEYLKSVLDDLEIPYHMVSYHDSAYAGIFQFQNGWGHVEVPPEYVEEVTRLYQEVREANIVKNE
;
A
#
# COMPACT_ATOMS: atom_id res chain seq x y z
N MET A 1 -21.35 -9.83 4.40
CA MET A 1 -20.35 -10.90 4.51
C MET A 1 -18.98 -10.21 4.59
N PHE A 2 -18.45 -9.97 5.79
CA PHE A 2 -17.16 -9.28 5.98
C PHE A 2 -16.06 -10.33 6.00
N PHE A 3 -15.28 -10.43 4.92
CA PHE A 3 -14.12 -11.32 4.88
C PHE A 3 -13.00 -10.72 5.74
N PRO A 4 -12.42 -11.46 6.70
CA PRO A 4 -11.31 -10.97 7.50
C PRO A 4 -10.06 -10.87 6.62
N ILE A 5 -9.81 -9.66 6.11
CA ILE A 5 -8.66 -9.28 5.25
C ILE A 5 -7.31 -9.44 5.95
N LYS A 6 -7.30 -9.61 7.29
CA LYS A 6 -6.10 -9.58 8.12
C LYS A 6 -5.14 -10.77 7.97
N ASN A 7 -5.47 -11.79 7.18
CA ASN A 7 -4.71 -13.05 7.15
C ASN A 7 -4.36 -13.54 5.73
N ARG A 8 -4.38 -12.66 4.72
CA ARG A 8 -3.87 -13.02 3.40
C ARG A 8 -2.38 -12.72 3.30
N PRO A 9 -1.53 -13.69 2.92
CA PRO A 9 -0.09 -13.49 2.80
C PRO A 9 0.29 -12.53 1.68
N ASN A 10 -0.68 -12.09 0.88
CA ASN A 10 -0.47 -11.33 -0.34
C ASN A 10 -0.88 -9.86 -0.22
N THR A 11 -0.97 -9.35 1.00
CA THR A 11 -1.39 -7.99 1.31
C THR A 11 -0.27 -7.20 1.98
N ILE A 12 0.02 -6.01 1.45
CA ILE A 12 1.05 -5.10 1.95
C ILE A 12 0.36 -3.83 2.47
N GLY A 13 0.60 -3.49 3.74
CA GLY A 13 0.02 -2.31 4.39
C GLY A 13 0.72 -1.02 3.99
N ILE A 14 -0.04 -0.02 3.54
CA ILE A 14 0.47 1.27 3.08
C ILE A 14 0.17 2.36 4.11
N ALA A 15 1.22 3.05 4.55
CA ALA A 15 1.11 4.05 5.61
C ALA A 15 0.58 5.40 5.12
N ARG A 16 1.02 5.88 3.94
CA ARG A 16 0.71 7.22 3.42
C ARG A 16 0.18 7.16 1.99
N GLN A 17 -0.64 8.14 1.63
CA GLN A 17 -1.15 8.31 0.26
C GLN A 17 -0.02 8.48 -0.76
N LEU A 18 1.04 9.21 -0.44
CA LEU A 18 2.15 9.42 -1.37
C LEU A 18 2.88 8.12 -1.71
N ASP A 19 3.08 7.25 -0.72
CA ASP A 19 3.67 5.92 -0.93
C ASP A 19 2.76 5.06 -1.80
N ALA A 20 1.44 5.18 -1.61
CA ALA A 20 0.45 4.45 -2.40
C ALA A 20 0.50 4.85 -3.88
N GLU A 21 0.45 6.16 -4.18
CA GLU A 21 0.48 6.68 -5.54
C GLU A 21 1.80 6.34 -6.26
N TYR A 22 2.93 6.41 -5.54
CA TYR A 22 4.22 6.04 -6.11
C TYR A 22 4.31 4.55 -6.39
N LEU A 23 3.97 3.70 -5.41
CA LEU A 23 3.96 2.25 -5.58
C LEU A 23 3.03 1.84 -6.73
N LYS A 24 1.86 2.47 -6.82
CA LYS A 24 0.91 2.27 -7.92
C LYS A 24 1.55 2.53 -9.28
N SER A 25 2.27 3.66 -9.43
CA SER A 25 2.96 3.99 -10.68
C SER A 25 4.05 2.98 -11.04
N VAL A 26 4.80 2.48 -10.05
CA VAL A 26 5.83 1.46 -10.26
C VAL A 26 5.21 0.13 -10.68
N LEU A 27 4.11 -0.29 -10.03
CA LEU A 27 3.42 -1.52 -10.38
C LEU A 27 2.78 -1.48 -11.77
N ASP A 28 2.27 -0.31 -12.17
CA ASP A 28 1.72 -0.07 -13.51
C ASP A 28 2.81 -0.16 -14.58
N ASP A 29 3.99 0.43 -14.32
CA ASP A 29 5.16 0.39 -15.22
C ASP A 29 5.73 -1.04 -15.39
N LEU A 30 5.68 -1.84 -14.32
CA LEU A 30 6.08 -3.25 -14.32
C LEU A 30 4.98 -4.20 -14.84
N GLU A 31 3.82 -3.67 -15.24
CA GLU A 31 2.63 -4.44 -15.65
C GLU A 31 2.21 -5.51 -14.63
N ILE A 32 2.48 -5.28 -13.34
CA ILE A 32 2.15 -6.21 -12.26
C ILE A 32 0.67 -6.06 -11.95
N PRO A 33 -0.14 -7.14 -11.96
CA PRO A 33 -1.53 -7.05 -11.54
C PRO A 33 -1.60 -6.78 -10.03
N TYR A 34 -2.26 -5.69 -9.63
CA TYR A 34 -2.44 -5.33 -8.23
C TYR A 34 -3.87 -4.88 -7.96
N HIS A 35 -4.27 -4.96 -6.68
CA HIS A 35 -5.53 -4.44 -6.19
C HIS A 35 -5.27 -3.50 -5.02
N MET A 36 -5.49 -2.20 -5.23
CA MET A 36 -5.21 -1.18 -4.21
C MET A 36 -6.50 -0.76 -3.50
N VAL A 37 -6.49 -0.87 -2.17
CA VAL A 37 -7.63 -0.57 -1.30
C VAL A 37 -7.24 0.55 -0.35
N SER A 38 -7.82 1.74 -0.55
CA SER A 38 -7.70 2.86 0.39
C SER A 38 -8.73 2.73 1.51
N TYR A 39 -8.31 2.93 2.76
CA TYR A 39 -9.21 3.04 3.92
C TYR A 39 -9.83 4.43 4.06
N HIS A 40 -9.77 5.24 2.99
CA HIS A 40 -10.37 6.56 2.96
C HIS A 40 -11.89 6.45 2.88
N ASP A 41 -12.52 6.21 4.03
CA ASP A 41 -13.97 6.29 4.17
C ASP A 41 -14.34 7.78 4.36
N SER A 42 -14.93 8.37 3.32
CA SER A 42 -15.34 9.78 3.31
C SER A 42 -16.34 10.14 4.43
N ALA A 43 -16.93 9.14 5.10
CA ALA A 43 -17.86 9.35 6.20
C ALA A 43 -17.19 9.77 7.53
N TYR A 44 -15.90 9.51 7.73
CA TYR A 44 -15.23 9.71 9.04
C TYR A 44 -14.04 10.70 9.01
N ALA A 45 -14.05 11.66 8.08
CA ALA A 45 -13.18 12.84 8.08
C ALA A 45 -11.69 12.55 8.43
N GLY A 46 -11.13 11.43 7.96
CA GLY A 46 -9.72 11.08 8.15
C GLY A 46 -9.30 10.65 9.56
N ILE A 47 -10.19 10.61 10.56
CA ILE A 47 -9.84 10.20 11.94
C ILE A 47 -9.33 8.75 11.99
N PHE A 48 -9.80 7.89 11.08
CA PHE A 48 -9.40 6.49 10.98
C PHE A 48 -7.98 6.27 10.40
N GLN A 49 -7.45 7.24 9.63
CA GLN A 49 -6.12 7.14 9.02
C GLN A 49 -5.00 7.24 10.05
N PHE A 50 -5.25 7.88 11.20
CA PHE A 50 -4.25 8.07 12.26
C PHE A 50 -3.84 6.77 12.98
N GLN A 51 -4.64 5.69 12.88
CA GLN A 51 -4.35 4.41 13.54
C GLN A 51 -4.07 3.24 12.59
N ASN A 52 -4.49 3.31 11.32
CA ASN A 52 -4.42 2.16 10.40
C ASN A 52 -3.57 2.40 9.13
N GLY A 53 -3.05 3.60 8.93
CA GLY A 53 -2.41 3.99 7.68
C GLY A 53 -3.42 4.34 6.58
N TRP A 54 -2.92 4.56 5.36
CA TRP A 54 -3.74 4.96 4.22
C TRP A 54 -4.57 3.79 3.65
N GLY A 55 -4.03 2.58 3.64
CA GLY A 55 -4.67 1.46 2.96
C GLY A 55 -3.81 0.21 2.91
N HIS A 56 -4.12 -0.67 1.97
CA HIS A 56 -3.31 -1.82 1.62
C HIS A 56 -3.32 -2.09 0.11
N VAL A 57 -2.30 -2.80 -0.37
CA VAL A 57 -2.27 -3.34 -1.72
C VAL A 57 -2.26 -4.86 -1.66
N GLU A 58 -3.09 -5.51 -2.45
CA GLU A 58 -3.09 -6.95 -2.67
C GLU A 58 -2.43 -7.25 -4.02
N VAL A 59 -1.49 -8.19 -4.03
CA VAL A 59 -0.77 -8.61 -5.23
C VAL A 59 -0.82 -10.14 -5.35
N PRO A 60 -0.53 -10.75 -6.50
CA PRO A 60 -0.38 -12.20 -6.56
C PRO A 60 0.79 -12.64 -5.68
N PRO A 61 0.72 -13.85 -5.09
CA PRO A 61 1.76 -14.37 -4.18
C PRO A 61 3.17 -14.37 -4.79
N GLU A 62 3.26 -14.53 -6.11
CA GLU A 62 4.50 -14.53 -6.89
C GLU A 62 5.23 -13.17 -6.83
N TYR A 63 4.49 -12.08 -6.64
CA TYR A 63 5.02 -10.72 -6.62
C TYR A 63 5.12 -10.15 -5.20
N VAL A 64 4.69 -10.88 -4.16
CA VAL A 64 4.68 -10.36 -2.79
C VAL A 64 6.06 -9.92 -2.33
N GLU A 65 7.08 -10.75 -2.58
CA GLU A 65 8.46 -10.42 -2.20
C GLU A 65 9.00 -9.22 -2.97
N GLU A 66 8.74 -9.17 -4.28
CA GLU A 66 9.18 -8.08 -5.15
C GLU A 66 8.54 -6.76 -4.76
N VAL A 67 7.21 -6.74 -4.61
CA VAL A 67 6.46 -5.54 -4.23
C VAL A 67 6.77 -5.10 -2.80
N THR A 68 7.09 -6.04 -1.90
CA THR A 68 7.56 -5.70 -0.55
C THR A 68 8.92 -4.98 -0.61
N ARG A 69 9.85 -5.42 -1.46
CA ARG A 69 11.14 -4.76 -1.66
C ARG A 69 10.96 -3.37 -2.27
N LEU A 70 10.16 -3.26 -3.34
CA LEU A 70 9.84 -1.98 -3.96
C LEU A 70 9.24 -1.00 -2.93
N TYR A 71 8.31 -1.46 -2.10
CA TYR A 71 7.73 -0.62 -1.05
C TYR A 71 8.77 -0.16 -0.01
N GLN A 72 9.73 -1.02 0.36
CA GLN A 72 10.83 -0.61 1.24
C GLN A 72 11.71 0.47 0.61
N GLU A 73 12.08 0.31 -0.67
CA GLU A 73 12.87 1.30 -1.40
C GLU A 73 12.14 2.66 -1.48
N VAL A 74 10.83 2.64 -1.73
CA VAL A 74 9.99 3.85 -1.75
C VAL A 74 10.01 4.56 -0.40
N ARG A 75 9.92 3.79 0.70
CA ARG A 75 9.98 4.35 2.06
C ARG A 75 11.34 4.94 2.36
N GLU A 76 12.42 4.26 1.99
CA GLU A 76 13.79 4.76 2.18
C GLU A 76 14.04 6.04 1.36
N ALA A 77 13.64 6.06 0.09
CA ALA A 77 13.78 7.23 -0.79
C ALA A 77 13.04 8.46 -0.27
N ASN A 78 11.91 8.27 0.42
CA ASN A 78 11.13 9.37 1.02
C ASN A 78 11.71 9.87 2.35
N ILE A 79 12.46 9.04 3.09
CA ILE A 79 13.13 9.47 4.33
C ILE A 79 14.33 10.36 4.03
N VAL A 80 15.07 10.09 2.95
CA VAL A 80 16.31 10.81 2.59
C VAL A 80 16.05 12.19 1.98
N LYS A 81 14.84 12.48 1.48
CA LYS A 81 14.54 13.79 0.84
C LYS A 81 14.16 14.93 1.80
N ASN A 82 14.22 14.72 3.11
CA ASN A 82 14.01 15.79 4.11
C ASN A 82 15.33 16.16 4.78
N GLU A 83 16.25 16.78 4.04
CA GLU A 83 17.45 17.46 4.54
C GLU A 83 17.53 18.88 4.00
#